data_AF-A0A519PIV4-F1
#
_entry.id   AF-A0A519PIV4-F1
#
_cell.length_a   1.000
_cell.length_b   1.000
_cell.length_c   1.000
_cell.angle_alpha   90.00
_cell.angle_beta   90.00
_cell.angle_gamma   90.00
#
_symmetry.space_group_name_H-M   'P 1'
#
loop_
_entity.id
_entity.type
_entity.pdbx_description
1 polymer ?
#
loop_
_entity_poly.entity_id
_entity_poly.type
_entity_poly.pdbx_seq_one_letter_code
_entity_poly.pdbx_strand_id
1 'polypeptide(L)' 'MPPGKRIAVVLFNLGGPDGPASVRPFLFNLFADPAIIQLPAPARLALATLISTTRTKSAQANYNIMGGGSPLLP' A
#
# COMPACT_ATOMS: atom_id res chain seq x y z
N MET A 1 -1.64 -30.60 23.78
CA MET A 1 -1.65 -29.12 23.92
C MET A 1 -2.20 -28.80 25.30
N PRO A 2 -1.48 -28.05 26.16
CA PRO A 2 -1.96 -27.75 27.51
C PRO A 2 -3.23 -26.86 27.45
N PRO A 3 -4.22 -27.05 28.35
CA PRO A 3 -5.40 -26.21 28.42
C PRO A 3 -5.02 -24.77 28.80
N GLY A 4 -5.54 -23.77 28.08
CA GLY A 4 -5.32 -22.34 28.38
C GLY A 4 -4.38 -21.57 27.43
N LYS A 5 -3.83 -22.21 26.39
CA LYS A 5 -3.01 -21.52 25.38
C LYS A 5 -3.90 -20.80 24.35
N ARG A 6 -3.92 -19.47 24.37
CA ARG A 6 -4.54 -18.64 23.32
C ARG A 6 -3.58 -18.52 22.14
N ILE A 7 -4.08 -18.80 20.93
CA ILE A 7 -3.31 -18.65 19.68
C ILE A 7 -3.83 -17.40 18.98
N ALA A 8 -2.93 -16.47 18.67
CA ALA A 8 -3.22 -15.33 17.80
C ALA A 8 -2.79 -15.68 16.37
N VAL A 9 -3.64 -15.36 15.40
CA VAL A 9 -3.35 -15.47 13.98
C VAL A 9 -3.34 -14.06 13.40
N VAL A 10 -2.22 -13.67 12.78
CA VAL A 10 -2.07 -12.35 12.15
C VAL A 10 -2.02 -12.56 10.64
N LEU A 11 -2.94 -11.92 9.92
CA LEU A 11 -2.98 -11.95 8.47
C LEU A 11 -2.24 -10.72 7.93
N PHE A 12 -1.18 -10.97 7.16
CA PHE A 12 -0.43 -9.91 6.49
C PHE A 12 -0.90 -9.78 5.04
N ASN A 13 -1.05 -8.53 4.59
CA ASN A 13 -1.29 -8.17 3.21
C ASN A 13 -0.59 -6.82 2.94
N LEU A 14 -0.48 -6.43 1.68
CA LEU A 14 0.04 -5.13 1.26
C LEU A 14 -0.88 -3.97 1.69
N GLY A 15 -2.14 -4.27 2.01
CA GLY A 15 -3.17 -3.28 2.31
C GLY A 15 -3.72 -2.62 1.05
N GLY A 16 -4.35 -1.46 1.22
CA GLY A 16 -4.85 -0.64 0.13
C GLY A 16 -5.38 0.70 0.64
N PRO A 17 -5.60 1.67 -0.24
CA PRO A 17 -6.12 2.98 0.15
C PRO A 17 -7.59 2.87 0.55
N ASP A 18 -7.96 3.49 1.67
CA ASP A 18 -9.33 3.66 2.16
C ASP A 18 -10.12 4.75 1.41
N GLY A 19 -9.45 5.57 0.59
CA GLY A 19 -10.10 6.58 -0.22
C GLY A 19 -9.14 7.28 -1.20
N PRO A 20 -9.62 8.23 -2.03
CA PRO A 20 -8.80 8.87 -3.05
C PRO A 20 -7.59 9.63 -2.47
N ALA A 21 -7.73 10.20 -1.27
CA ALA A 21 -6.66 10.95 -0.60
C ALA A 21 -5.49 10.05 -0.14
N SER A 22 -5.75 8.77 0.18
CA SER A 22 -4.74 7.84 0.64
C SER A 22 -4.03 7.07 -0.49
N VAL A 23 -4.51 7.19 -1.73
CA VAL A 23 -3.88 6.55 -2.91
C VAL A 23 -2.41 6.96 -3.05
N ARG A 24 -2.09 8.25 -2.96
CA ARG A 24 -0.70 8.71 -3.10
C ARG A 24 0.20 8.22 -1.97
N PRO A 25 -0.15 8.38 -0.68
CA PRO A 25 0.60 7.80 0.43
C PRO A 25 0.81 6.28 0.30
N PHE A 26 -0.23 5.54 -0.11
CA PHE A 26 -0.14 4.10 -0.32
C PHE A 26 0.89 3.74 -1.40
N LEU A 27 0.81 4.38 -2.57
CA LEU A 27 1.77 4.16 -3.65
C LEU A 27 3.20 4.53 -3.25
N PHE A 28 3.37 5.63 -2.51
CA PHE A 28 4.68 6.03 -2.02
C PHE A 28 5.28 4.93 -1.12
N ASN A 29 4.52 4.45 -0.13
CA ASN A 29 4.99 3.39 0.77
C ASN A 29 5.32 2.09 0.02
N LEU A 30 4.50 1.73 -0.97
CA LEU A 30 4.71 0.55 -1.80
C LEU A 30 6.04 0.61 -2.57
N PHE A 31 6.34 1.75 -3.21
CA PHE A 31 7.59 1.90 -3.98
C PHE A 31 8.80 2.30 -3.13
N ALA A 32 8.57 2.79 -1.91
CA ALA A 32 9.59 3.06 -0.91
C ALA A 32 9.92 1.82 -0.06
N ASP A 33 9.49 0.62 -0.46
CA ASP A 33 9.83 -0.66 0.18
C ASP A 33 11.07 -1.30 -0.51
N PRO A 34 12.13 -1.67 0.23
CA PRO A 34 13.31 -2.30 -0.35
C PRO A 34 13.05 -3.70 -0.90
N ALA A 35 12.00 -4.38 -0.44
CA ALA A 35 11.56 -5.67 -0.97
C ALA A 35 10.86 -5.53 -2.33
N ILE A 36 10.29 -4.35 -2.64
CA ILE A 36 9.63 -4.07 -3.92
C ILE A 36 10.61 -3.49 -4.94
N ILE A 37 11.44 -2.52 -4.52
CA ILE A 37 12.47 -1.92 -5.37
C ILE A 37 13.83 -2.06 -4.69
N GLN A 38 14.75 -2.80 -5.32
CA GLN A 38 16.10 -2.98 -4.81
C GLN A 38 17.04 -1.88 -5.32
N LEU A 39 16.94 -0.70 -4.71
CA LEU A 39 17.81 0.46 -4.97
C LEU A 39 18.34 1.07 -3.66
N PRO A 40 19.49 1.76 -3.69
CA PRO A 40 19.94 2.58 -2.57
C PRO A 40 18.88 3.59 -2.16
N ALA A 41 18.75 3.84 -0.86
CA ALA A 41 17.65 4.63 -0.29
C ALA A 41 17.40 5.98 -0.99
N PRO A 42 18.41 6.80 -1.34
CA PRO A 42 18.16 8.08 -2.01
C PRO A 42 17.49 7.92 -3.38
N ALA A 43 18.00 7.00 -4.20
CA ALA A 43 17.45 6.72 -5.53
C ALA A 43 16.05 6.13 -5.45
N ARG A 44 15.83 5.23 -4.48
CA ARG A 44 14.54 4.58 -4.25
C ARG A 44 13.47 5.56 -3.80
N LEU A 45 13.78 6.46 -2.88
CA LEU A 45 12.83 7.49 -2.41
C LEU A 45 12.50 8.50 -3.51
N ALA A 46 13.49 8.90 -4.32
CA ALA A 46 13.25 9.74 -5.49
C ALA A 46 12.32 9.06 -6.49
N LEU A 47 12.56 7.77 -6.78
CA LEU A 47 11.72 6.97 -7.67
C LEU A 47 10.30 6.76 -7.09
N ALA A 48 10.17 6.45 -5.80
CA ALA A 48 8.89 6.32 -5.13
C ALA A 48 8.09 7.64 -5.19
N THR A 49 8.75 8.79 -5.03
CA THR A 49 8.13 10.11 -5.17
C THR A 49 7.66 10.35 -6.59
N LEU A 50 8.48 10.04 -7.60
CA LEU A 50 8.13 10.20 -9.01
C LEU A 50 6.95 9.29 -9.41
N ILE A 51 7.00 8.00 -9.05
CA ILE A 51 5.94 7.06 -9.41
C ILE A 51 4.65 7.40 -8.68
N SER A 52 4.70 7.65 -7.37
CA SER A 52 3.51 7.99 -6.60
C SER A 52 2.85 9.26 -7.14
N THR A 53 3.60 10.32 -7.44
CA THR A 53 3.03 11.57 -7.99
C THR A 53 2.44 11.40 -9.38
N THR A 54 3.13 10.71 -10.29
CA THR A 54 2.66 10.53 -11.67
C THR A 54 1.50 9.55 -11.79
N ARG A 55 1.46 8.49 -10.97
CA ARG A 55 0.42 7.45 -11.03
C ARG A 55 -0.81 7.75 -10.19
N THR A 56 -0.76 8.71 -9.26
CA THR A 56 -1.88 9.02 -8.35
C THR A 56 -3.21 9.20 -9.09
N LYS A 57 -3.25 10.02 -10.14
CA LYS A 57 -4.50 10.32 -10.87
C LYS A 57 -5.10 9.07 -11.53
N SER A 58 -4.26 8.26 -12.17
CA SER A 58 -4.70 7.02 -12.83
C SER A 58 -5.15 5.98 -11.79
N ALA A 59 -4.42 5.83 -10.69
CA ALA A 59 -4.80 4.92 -9.62
C ALA A 59 -6.11 5.34 -8.93
N GLN A 60 -6.31 6.63 -8.66
CA GLN A 60 -7.57 7.17 -8.14
C GLN A 60 -8.74 6.87 -9.08
N ALA A 61 -8.58 7.06 -10.39
CA ALA A 61 -9.61 6.72 -11.36
C ALA A 61 -10.00 5.24 -11.30
N ASN A 62 -9.01 4.34 -11.16
CA ASN A 62 -9.27 2.91 -11.00
C ASN A 62 -10.02 2.59 -9.70
N TYR A 63 -9.61 3.16 -8.57
CA TYR A 63 -10.32 2.98 -7.31
C TYR A 63 -11.74 3.55 -7.34
N ASN A 64 -11.97 4.66 -8.06
CA ASN A 64 -13.30 5.23 -8.22
C ASN A 64 -14.26 4.29 -8.97
N ILE A 65 -13.76 3.52 -9.95
CA ILE A 65 -14.57 2.49 -10.64
C ILE A 65 -15.01 1.40 -9.64
N MET A 66 -14.23 1.16 -8.59
CA MET A 66 -14.50 0.16 -7.55
C MET A 66 -15.32 0.69 -6.36
N GLY A 67 -15.80 1.94 -6.41
CA GLY A 67 -16.54 2.56 -5.30
C GLY A 67 -15.75 3.56 -4.46
N GLY A 68 -14.52 3.90 -4.86
CA GLY A 68 -13.73 5.01 -4.29
C GLY A 68 -12.61 4.59 -3.33
N GLY A 69 -12.51 3.30 -2.99
CA GLY A 69 -11.51 2.78 -2.05
C GLY A 69 -11.25 1.29 -2.26
N SER A 70 -10.28 0.76 -1.50
CA SER A 70 -9.95 -0.66 -1.50
C SER A 70 -11.01 -1.48 -0.74
N PRO A 71 -11.56 -2.56 -1.32
CA PRO A 71 -12.52 -3.43 -0.65
C PRO A 71 -11.87 -4.33 0.42
N LEU A 72 -10.55 -4.24 0.60
CA LEU A 72 -9.81 -5.00 1.60
C LEU A 72 -9.98 -4.47 3.03
N LEU A 73 -10.41 -3.23 3.17
CA LEU A 73 -10.67 -2.60 4.46
C LEU A 73 -12.21 -2.57 4.65
N PRO A 74 -12.73 -3.18 5.73
CA PRO A 74 -14.16 -3.17 6.04
C PRO A 74 -14.67 -1.79 6.47
#